data_AF-A0AAP2REX8-F1
#
_entry.id   AF-A0AAP2REX8-F1
#
_cell.length_a   1.000
_cell.length_b   1.000
_cell.length_c   1.000
_cell.angle_alpha   90.00
_cell.angle_beta   90.00
_cell.angle_gamma   90.00
#
_symmetry.space_group_name_H-M   'P 1'
#
loop_
_entity.id
_entity.type
_entity.pdbx_description
1 polymer ?
#
loop_
_entity_poly.entity_id
_entity_poly.type
_entity_poly.pdbx_seq_one_letter_code
_entity_poly.pdbx_strand_id
1 'polypeptide(L)'
;MGDNSGNKKQIGQSLDSILLSNTLIKSNDIDVESIMADINNKLVQNRINKFVDDNEIKFIDNSLGTKVNLFDIDLSILNYNKDINNYNYSITSHRKVLGPVIVKGRQMVNDEVRRYIDPIIEKQNNFNYEIIRILMAINGHISTLKSSDICERLNKLESGHFEDRISSFESSDLMGRIQILEEKMCNINEPEMTNWSKFYNKNITEDDLKGIIEHHMEFVELIKHFSCMSAGDNVPKLIEIGLGTASFSIYFSRYAYSCIGIDNDPLIVKRAIETSKKLGGFAKFVMIDAFDLDIFKEEQFDIAFSQGTMEHFDNNSLIELLSKQLTIAKYVAFSVPSVHWPYREYGNERKMTVEEWETILKDAGFRILHLDYYKEKLHIGCIITKERS
;
A
#
# COMPACT_ATOMS: atom_id res chain seq x y z
N MET A 1 22.31 -52.14 -63.89
CA MET A 1 23.36 -51.34 -64.54
C MET A 1 22.83 -49.91 -64.52
N GLY A 2 23.12 -49.12 -63.49
CA GLY A 2 24.30 -48.24 -63.39
C GLY A 2 23.85 -46.84 -63.86
N ASP A 3 24.14 -45.70 -63.25
CA ASP A 3 25.02 -45.35 -62.13
C ASP A 3 24.65 -43.92 -61.68
N ASN A 4 25.10 -43.55 -60.49
CA ASN A 4 25.04 -42.23 -59.86
C ASN A 4 25.85 -41.18 -60.64
N SER A 5 25.37 -39.94 -60.77
CA SER A 5 26.18 -38.71 -60.63
C SER A 5 25.37 -37.44 -60.90
N GLY A 6 25.73 -36.34 -60.21
CA GLY A 6 25.63 -35.01 -60.85
C GLY A 6 24.62 -34.02 -60.25
N ASN A 7 24.93 -33.57 -59.05
CA ASN A 7 24.30 -32.46 -58.33
C ASN A 7 24.45 -31.09 -59.05
N LYS A 8 23.56 -30.13 -58.74
CA LYS A 8 23.70 -28.66 -58.89
C LYS A 8 23.55 -28.02 -60.29
N LYS A 9 22.37 -27.45 -60.57
CA LYS A 9 22.15 -26.09 -61.18
C LYS A 9 20.69 -25.91 -61.64
N GLN A 10 19.74 -25.70 -60.72
CA GLN A 10 18.43 -25.12 -61.12
C GLN A 10 17.59 -24.57 -59.96
N ILE A 11 18.23 -23.96 -58.95
CA ILE A 11 17.53 -23.14 -57.93
C ILE A 11 18.25 -21.78 -57.78
N GLY A 12 18.96 -21.35 -58.84
CA GLY A 12 19.74 -20.12 -58.89
C GLY A 12 19.12 -19.01 -59.75
N GLN A 13 17.83 -19.10 -60.08
CA GLN A 13 17.13 -18.12 -60.93
C GLN A 13 15.89 -17.51 -60.26
N SER A 14 15.59 -17.85 -59.00
CA SER A 14 14.43 -17.32 -58.26
C SER A 14 14.81 -16.47 -57.03
N LEU A 15 16.09 -16.31 -56.72
CA LEU A 15 16.57 -15.50 -55.59
C LEU A 15 17.13 -14.14 -56.04
N ASP A 16 17.63 -14.05 -57.27
CA ASP A 16 18.14 -12.78 -57.83
C ASP A 16 17.01 -11.83 -58.30
N SER A 17 15.79 -12.34 -58.50
CA SER A 17 14.60 -11.51 -58.77
C SER A 17 13.94 -10.97 -57.50
N ILE A 18 14.26 -11.51 -56.33
CA ILE A 18 13.77 -11.01 -55.03
C ILE A 18 14.78 -10.02 -54.42
N LEU A 19 16.07 -10.12 -54.76
CA LEU A 19 17.11 -9.20 -54.28
C LEU A 19 17.22 -7.87 -55.04
N LEU A 20 16.49 -7.69 -56.15
CA LEU A 20 16.55 -6.48 -56.99
C LEU A 20 15.26 -5.63 -56.99
N SER A 21 14.46 -5.70 -55.92
CA SER A 21 13.37 -4.74 -55.65
C SER A 21 13.68 -3.74 -54.53
N ASN A 22 14.91 -3.74 -53.99
CA ASN A 22 15.40 -2.67 -53.12
C ASN A 22 16.12 -1.60 -53.95
N THR A 23 15.38 -0.98 -54.86
CA THR A 23 15.81 0.24 -55.54
C THR A 23 15.67 1.43 -54.59
N LEU A 24 16.83 1.98 -54.21
CA LEU A 24 17.09 3.39 -53.92
C LEU A 24 16.20 4.09 -52.87
N ILE A 25 16.58 3.96 -51.60
CA ILE A 25 16.40 5.09 -50.68
C ILE A 25 17.60 6.01 -50.90
N LYS A 26 17.36 7.10 -51.63
CA LYS A 26 18.28 8.24 -51.70
C LYS A 26 18.55 8.72 -50.28
N SER A 27 19.82 9.03 -50.00
CA SER A 27 20.25 9.75 -48.81
C SER A 27 19.47 11.06 -48.68
N ASN A 28 18.49 11.07 -47.79
CA ASN A 28 17.98 12.23 -47.06
C ASN A 28 17.31 11.63 -45.81
N ASP A 29 17.96 11.85 -44.67
CA ASP A 29 17.48 11.65 -43.30
C ASP A 29 16.60 10.41 -43.08
N ILE A 30 17.25 9.27 -42.86
CA ILE A 30 16.61 8.13 -42.20
C ILE A 30 16.34 8.57 -40.76
N ASP A 31 15.12 9.01 -40.50
CA ASP A 31 14.64 9.32 -39.16
C ASP A 31 14.54 8.02 -38.35
N VAL A 32 15.63 7.70 -37.68
CA VAL A 32 15.75 6.52 -36.82
C VAL A 32 14.72 6.58 -35.69
N GLU A 33 14.31 7.78 -35.24
CA GLU A 33 13.28 7.94 -34.21
C GLU A 33 11.91 7.56 -34.76
N SER A 34 11.56 7.98 -35.97
CA SER A 34 10.33 7.54 -36.65
C SER A 34 10.28 6.02 -36.85
N ILE A 35 11.39 5.41 -37.27
CA ILE A 35 11.46 3.96 -37.48
C ILE A 35 11.37 3.20 -36.16
N MET A 36 12.06 3.67 -35.11
CA MET A 36 12.01 3.06 -33.78
C MET A 36 10.64 3.26 -33.12
N ALA A 37 9.98 4.38 -33.35
CA ALA A 37 8.59 4.62 -32.94
C ALA A 37 7.63 3.66 -33.66
N ASP A 38 7.79 3.45 -34.96
CA ASP A 38 7.00 2.49 -35.74
C ASP A 38 7.23 1.04 -35.30
N ILE A 39 8.47 0.66 -35.01
CA ILE A 39 8.81 -0.66 -34.47
C ILE A 39 8.19 -0.84 -33.09
N ASN A 40 8.32 0.14 -32.20
CA ASN A 40 7.72 0.08 -30.87
C ASN A 40 6.19 0.05 -30.93
N ASN A 41 5.56 0.83 -31.80
CA ASN A 41 4.11 0.79 -32.02
C ASN A 41 3.66 -0.59 -32.54
N LYS A 42 4.38 -1.18 -33.49
CA LYS A 42 4.09 -2.54 -33.98
C LYS A 42 4.31 -3.61 -32.91
N LEU A 43 5.33 -3.48 -32.07
CA LEU A 43 5.59 -4.38 -30.94
C LEU A 43 4.51 -4.27 -29.85
N VAL A 44 4.07 -3.04 -29.53
CA VAL A 44 2.97 -2.79 -28.58
C VAL A 44 1.68 -3.37 -29.13
N GLN A 45 1.34 -3.12 -30.40
CA GLN A 45 0.14 -3.68 -31.02
C GLN A 45 0.16 -5.21 -31.10
N ASN A 46 1.30 -5.82 -31.44
CA ASN A 46 1.44 -7.28 -31.43
C ASN A 46 1.33 -7.87 -30.02
N ARG A 47 1.80 -7.15 -28.98
CA ARG A 47 1.66 -7.58 -27.58
C ARG A 47 0.21 -7.45 -27.09
N ILE A 48 -0.50 -6.38 -27.48
CA ILE A 48 -1.92 -6.19 -27.20
C ILE A 48 -2.74 -7.30 -27.86
N ASN A 49 -2.50 -7.58 -29.15
CA ASN A 49 -3.22 -8.64 -29.87
C ASN A 49 -2.99 -10.02 -29.25
N LYS A 50 -1.74 -10.32 -28.83
CA LYS A 50 -1.44 -11.58 -28.14
C LYS A 50 -2.13 -11.69 -26.78
N PHE A 51 -2.22 -10.59 -26.02
CA PHE A 51 -2.95 -10.54 -24.76
C PHE A 51 -4.47 -10.69 -24.93
N VAL A 52 -5.02 -10.22 -26.05
CA VAL A 52 -6.45 -10.37 -26.40
C VAL A 52 -6.78 -11.81 -26.80
N ASP A 53 -5.89 -12.48 -27.55
CA ASP A 53 -6.05 -13.89 -27.94
C ASP A 53 -5.92 -14.84 -26.74
N ASP A 54 -4.96 -14.61 -25.84
CA ASP A 54 -4.69 -15.51 -24.70
C ASP A 54 -5.78 -15.45 -23.60
N ASN A 55 -6.67 -14.44 -23.61
CA ASN A 55 -7.66 -14.21 -22.54
C ASN A 55 -9.13 -14.39 -22.95
N GLU A 56 -9.46 -14.84 -24.18
CA GLU A 56 -10.85 -14.97 -24.68
C GLU A 56 -11.76 -13.79 -24.25
N ILE A 57 -11.26 -12.55 -24.37
CA ILE A 57 -12.11 -11.38 -24.14
C ILE A 57 -13.01 -11.28 -25.38
N LYS A 58 -14.20 -11.89 -25.30
CA LYS A 58 -15.30 -11.58 -26.23
C LYS A 58 -15.48 -10.08 -26.18
N PHE A 59 -15.08 -9.41 -27.26
CA PHE A 59 -15.39 -8.02 -27.51
C PHE A 59 -16.91 -7.90 -27.47
N ILE A 60 -17.44 -7.45 -26.33
CA ILE A 60 -18.85 -7.09 -26.22
C ILE A 60 -19.00 -5.84 -27.07
N ASP A 61 -19.63 -6.07 -28.22
CA ASP A 61 -20.02 -5.07 -29.20
C ASP A 61 -20.90 -3.99 -28.55
N ASN A 62 -20.37 -2.76 -28.54
CA ASN A 62 -21.01 -1.44 -28.67
C ASN A 62 -22.52 -1.26 -28.35
N SER A 63 -23.05 -1.81 -27.26
CA SER A 63 -24.44 -1.51 -26.84
C SER A 63 -24.65 -1.08 -25.39
N LEU A 64 -23.60 -1.02 -24.57
CA LEU A 64 -23.70 -0.46 -23.22
C LEU A 64 -22.50 0.45 -22.98
N GLY A 65 -22.77 1.73 -22.71
CA GLY A 65 -21.81 2.84 -22.59
C GLY A 65 -20.84 2.78 -21.41
N THR A 66 -20.28 1.62 -21.09
CA THR A 66 -19.18 1.48 -20.14
C THR A 66 -17.87 1.81 -20.84
N LYS A 67 -17.40 3.04 -20.69
CA LYS A 67 -16.01 3.42 -20.95
C LYS A 67 -15.08 2.47 -20.18
N VAL A 68 -14.47 1.51 -20.88
CA VAL A 68 -13.35 0.74 -20.34
C VAL A 68 -12.26 1.75 -19.97
N ASN A 69 -11.90 1.78 -18.69
CA ASN A 69 -10.99 2.77 -18.15
C ASN A 69 -9.55 2.40 -18.55
N LEU A 70 -8.96 3.19 -19.46
CA LEU A 70 -7.61 2.98 -20.00
C LEU A 70 -6.55 2.78 -18.89
N PHE A 71 -6.75 3.42 -17.73
CA PHE A 71 -5.89 3.28 -16.55
C PHE A 71 -5.81 1.86 -15.97
N ASP A 72 -6.92 1.11 -16.00
CA ASP A 72 -6.95 -0.25 -15.45
C ASP A 72 -6.22 -1.24 -16.37
N ILE A 73 -6.25 -0.98 -17.69
CA ILE A 73 -5.45 -1.71 -18.69
C ILE A 73 -3.96 -1.43 -18.48
N ASP A 74 -3.56 -0.17 -18.31
CA ASP A 74 -2.15 0.20 -18.10
C ASP A 74 -1.57 -0.39 -16.81
N LEU A 75 -2.34 -0.42 -15.72
CA LEU A 75 -1.93 -1.05 -14.45
C LEU A 75 -1.76 -2.57 -14.59
N SER A 76 -2.61 -3.23 -15.37
CA SER A 76 -2.49 -4.68 -15.62
C SER A 76 -1.21 -5.02 -16.40
N ILE A 77 -0.85 -4.17 -17.38
CA ILE A 77 0.38 -4.30 -18.16
C ILE A 77 1.60 -4.05 -17.28
N LEU A 78 1.56 -3.04 -16.41
CA LEU A 78 2.66 -2.76 -15.47
C LEU A 78 2.85 -3.92 -14.49
N ASN A 79 1.76 -4.46 -13.92
CA ASN A 79 1.83 -5.60 -13.00
C ASN A 79 2.42 -6.86 -13.65
N TYR A 80 2.13 -7.08 -14.94
CA TYR A 80 2.72 -8.19 -15.69
C TYR A 80 4.23 -8.00 -15.94
N ASN A 81 4.68 -6.76 -16.17
CA ASN A 81 6.07 -6.44 -16.52
C ASN A 81 6.93 -6.01 -15.32
N LYS A 82 6.44 -6.18 -14.09
CA LYS A 82 7.14 -5.75 -12.88
C LYS A 82 8.46 -6.47 -12.64
N ASP A 83 8.50 -7.74 -13.06
CA ASP A 83 9.70 -8.56 -13.02
C ASP A 83 10.37 -8.56 -14.39
N ILE A 84 11.57 -7.99 -14.45
CA ILE A 84 12.37 -7.91 -15.68
C ILE A 84 13.37 -9.06 -15.82
N ASN A 85 13.34 -10.05 -14.92
CA ASN A 85 14.22 -11.21 -15.00
C ASN A 85 13.98 -12.01 -16.27
N ASN A 86 15.07 -12.37 -16.94
CA ASN A 86 15.03 -13.23 -18.11
C ASN A 86 15.32 -14.69 -17.76
N TYR A 87 14.35 -15.35 -17.12
CA TYR A 87 14.47 -16.75 -16.71
C TYR A 87 14.54 -17.74 -17.89
N ASN A 88 14.17 -17.31 -19.10
CA ASN A 88 14.04 -18.16 -20.28
C ASN A 88 15.28 -18.19 -21.17
N TYR A 89 16.40 -17.62 -20.73
CA TYR A 89 17.64 -17.65 -21.51
C TYR A 89 18.37 -18.99 -21.38
N SER A 90 18.34 -19.80 -22.44
CA SER A 90 19.05 -21.08 -22.52
C SER A 90 20.35 -20.96 -23.32
N ILE A 91 21.49 -21.31 -22.71
CA ILE A 91 22.79 -21.38 -23.41
C ILE A 91 22.89 -22.71 -24.15
N THR A 92 22.88 -22.68 -25.48
CA THR A 92 23.02 -23.87 -26.33
C THR A 92 24.17 -23.73 -27.34
N SER A 93 24.61 -24.86 -27.91
CA SER A 93 25.59 -24.90 -28.99
C SER A 93 25.27 -26.03 -29.97
N HIS A 94 25.24 -25.73 -31.26
CA HIS A 94 24.96 -26.70 -32.33
C HIS A 94 26.21 -27.47 -32.82
N ARG A 95 27.40 -27.23 -32.23
CA ARG A 95 28.67 -27.85 -32.66
C ARG A 95 28.88 -29.19 -31.95
N LYS A 96 28.89 -30.31 -32.69
CA LYS A 96 28.95 -31.67 -32.13
C LYS A 96 30.21 -31.97 -31.28
N VAL A 97 31.37 -31.42 -31.63
CA VAL A 97 32.65 -31.76 -30.95
C VAL A 97 33.10 -30.68 -29.98
N LEU A 98 33.04 -29.41 -30.39
CA LEU A 98 33.44 -28.27 -29.55
C LEU A 98 32.29 -27.70 -28.70
N GLY A 99 31.07 -28.21 -28.84
CA GLY A 99 29.87 -27.73 -28.17
C GLY A 99 29.99 -27.66 -26.65
N PRO A 100 30.40 -28.74 -25.95
CA PRO A 100 30.49 -28.75 -24.50
C PRO A 100 31.46 -27.71 -23.93
N VAL A 101 32.61 -27.49 -24.59
CA VAL A 101 33.61 -26.50 -24.16
C VAL A 101 33.09 -25.07 -24.34
N ILE A 102 32.42 -24.80 -25.47
CA ILE A 102 31.82 -23.49 -25.76
C ILE A 102 30.67 -23.18 -24.79
N VAL A 103 29.82 -24.16 -24.49
CA VAL A 103 28.72 -23.99 -23.52
C VAL A 103 29.29 -23.69 -22.14
N LYS A 104 30.31 -24.43 -21.69
CA LYS A 104 30.94 -24.20 -20.39
C LYS A 104 31.61 -22.82 -20.30
N GLY A 105 32.29 -22.37 -21.36
CA GLY A 105 32.84 -21.03 -21.42
C GLY A 105 31.78 -19.93 -21.36
N ARG A 106 30.65 -20.11 -22.06
CA ARG A 106 29.51 -19.18 -22.00
C ARG A 106 28.82 -19.17 -20.63
N GLN A 107 28.73 -20.32 -19.97
CA GLN A 107 28.20 -20.42 -18.60
C GLN A 107 29.06 -19.63 -17.62
N MET A 108 30.38 -19.78 -17.66
CA MET A 108 31.29 -19.03 -16.78
C MET A 108 31.17 -17.51 -16.95
N VAL A 109 31.11 -17.02 -18.19
CA VAL A 109 30.92 -15.59 -18.46
C VAL A 109 29.53 -15.13 -18.00
N ASN A 110 28.50 -15.93 -18.27
CA ASN A 110 27.13 -15.62 -17.84
C ASN A 110 27.00 -15.55 -16.31
N ASP A 111 27.61 -16.47 -15.57
CA ASP A 111 27.58 -16.49 -14.11
C ASP A 111 28.34 -15.30 -13.52
N GLU A 112 29.46 -14.89 -14.11
CA GLU A 112 30.20 -13.71 -13.67
C GLU A 112 29.42 -12.42 -13.96
N VAL A 113 28.79 -12.30 -15.13
CA VAL A 113 27.92 -11.16 -15.44
C VAL A 113 26.72 -11.10 -14.48
N ARG A 114 26.09 -12.24 -14.19
CA ARG A 114 24.98 -12.35 -13.23
C ARG A 114 25.35 -11.84 -11.85
N ARG A 115 26.55 -12.12 -11.35
CA ARG A 115 27.00 -11.59 -10.03
C ARG A 115 26.95 -10.07 -9.92
N TYR A 116 27.21 -9.34 -11.01
CA TYR A 116 27.17 -7.87 -11.01
C TYR A 116 25.79 -7.33 -11.36
N ILE A 117 25.06 -8.00 -12.25
CA ILE A 117 23.80 -7.51 -12.79
C ILE A 117 22.59 -7.92 -11.95
N ASP A 118 22.56 -9.13 -11.40
CA ASP A 118 21.42 -9.66 -10.64
C ASP A 118 21.06 -8.79 -9.43
N PRO A 119 22.01 -8.26 -8.61
CA PRO A 119 21.66 -7.36 -7.51
C PRO A 119 21.02 -6.04 -7.97
N ILE A 120 21.37 -5.57 -9.18
CA ILE A 120 20.78 -4.36 -9.77
C ILE A 120 19.38 -4.66 -10.28
N ILE A 121 19.20 -5.81 -10.94
CA ILE A 121 17.88 -6.27 -11.40
C ILE A 121 16.95 -6.52 -10.22
N GLU A 122 17.44 -7.10 -9.13
CA GLU A 122 16.67 -7.33 -7.90
C GLU A 122 16.23 -6.01 -7.27
N LYS A 123 17.14 -5.03 -7.16
CA LYS A 123 16.78 -3.68 -6.70
C LYS A 123 15.75 -3.00 -7.61
N GLN A 124 15.91 -3.14 -8.93
CA GLN A 124 14.97 -2.58 -9.90
C GLN A 124 13.60 -3.26 -9.82
N ASN A 125 13.56 -4.57 -9.67
CA ASN A 125 12.34 -5.32 -9.45
C ASN A 125 11.66 -4.85 -8.16
N ASN A 126 12.38 -4.80 -7.04
CA ASN A 126 11.84 -4.31 -5.77
C ASN A 126 11.26 -2.90 -5.92
N PHE A 127 11.97 -2.00 -6.62
CA PHE A 127 11.45 -0.68 -6.95
C PHE A 127 10.17 -0.73 -7.81
N ASN A 128 10.14 -1.55 -8.87
CA ASN A 128 8.97 -1.72 -9.73
C ASN A 128 7.76 -2.25 -8.94
N TYR A 129 7.98 -3.25 -8.07
CA TYR A 129 6.96 -3.80 -7.17
C TYR A 129 6.39 -2.69 -6.27
N GLU A 130 7.26 -1.89 -5.64
CA GLU A 130 6.82 -0.79 -4.76
C GLU A 130 6.06 0.30 -5.53
N ILE A 131 6.52 0.69 -6.72
CA ILE A 131 5.84 1.68 -7.56
C ILE A 131 4.46 1.18 -8.00
N ILE A 132 4.35 -0.07 -8.46
CA ILE A 132 3.06 -0.65 -8.88
C ILE A 132 2.12 -0.73 -7.69
N ARG A 133 2.63 -1.08 -6.51
CA ARG A 133 1.83 -1.11 -5.28
C ARG A 133 1.29 0.28 -4.92
N ILE A 134 2.13 1.32 -5.02
CA ILE A 134 1.72 2.72 -4.82
C ILE A 134 0.67 3.12 -5.86
N LEU A 135 0.88 2.80 -7.14
CA LEU A 135 -0.06 3.14 -8.22
C LEU A 135 -1.41 2.43 -8.06
N MET A 136 -1.41 1.16 -7.64
CA MET A 136 -2.65 0.43 -7.34
C MET A 136 -3.38 1.04 -6.15
N ALA A 137 -2.66 1.45 -5.10
CA ALA A 137 -3.26 2.15 -3.96
C ALA A 137 -3.88 3.49 -4.40
N ILE A 138 -3.15 4.31 -5.16
CA ILE A 138 -3.66 5.57 -5.72
C ILE A 138 -4.90 5.32 -6.59
N ASN A 139 -4.89 4.31 -7.46
CA ASN A 139 -6.05 3.98 -8.29
C ASN A 139 -7.25 3.51 -7.45
N GLY A 140 -7.02 2.73 -6.40
CA GLY A 140 -8.05 2.35 -5.43
C GLY A 140 -8.65 3.56 -4.72
N HIS A 141 -7.82 4.53 -4.33
CA HIS A 141 -8.28 5.78 -3.72
C HIS A 141 -9.08 6.63 -4.71
N ILE A 142 -8.60 6.81 -5.94
CA ILE A 142 -9.33 7.54 -7.00
C ILE A 142 -10.67 6.86 -7.29
N SER A 143 -10.70 5.54 -7.36
CA SER A 143 -11.92 4.77 -7.60
C SER A 143 -12.91 4.89 -6.44
N THR A 144 -12.42 4.93 -5.21
CA THR A 144 -13.24 5.20 -4.02
C THR A 144 -13.80 6.62 -4.08
N LEU A 145 -12.98 7.63 -4.41
CA LEU A 145 -13.43 9.02 -4.56
C LEU A 145 -14.47 9.19 -5.69
N LYS A 146 -14.34 8.43 -6.78
CA LYS A 146 -15.34 8.41 -7.86
C LYS A 146 -16.63 7.71 -7.46
N SER A 147 -16.56 6.65 -6.65
CA SER A 147 -17.72 5.86 -6.26
C SER A 147 -18.46 6.39 -5.03
N SER A 148 -17.81 7.16 -4.14
CA SER A 148 -18.34 7.42 -2.81
C SER A 148 -18.69 8.87 -2.44
N ASP A 149 -18.83 9.84 -3.36
CA ASP A 149 -19.40 11.14 -2.92
C ASP A 149 -19.91 12.03 -4.05
N ILE A 150 -19.23 12.13 -5.20
CA ILE A 150 -19.56 13.20 -6.15
C ILE A 150 -20.82 12.89 -6.98
N CYS A 151 -20.94 11.69 -7.54
CA CYS A 151 -22.08 11.33 -8.37
C CYS A 151 -23.37 11.13 -7.57
N GLU A 152 -23.30 10.59 -6.35
CA GLU A 152 -24.48 10.41 -5.49
C GLU A 152 -24.96 11.75 -4.92
N ARG A 153 -24.04 12.67 -4.57
CA ARG A 153 -24.41 14.05 -4.17
C ARG A 153 -24.97 14.85 -5.33
N LEU A 154 -24.41 14.74 -6.54
CA LEU A 154 -24.94 15.42 -7.72
C LEU A 154 -26.33 14.89 -8.10
N ASN A 155 -26.55 13.57 -8.08
CA ASN A 155 -27.86 13.00 -8.35
C ASN A 155 -28.90 13.35 -7.26
N LYS A 156 -28.51 13.43 -5.97
CA LYS A 156 -29.40 13.92 -4.90
C LYS A 156 -29.73 15.41 -5.02
N LEU A 157 -28.84 16.21 -5.60
CA LEU A 157 -29.07 17.63 -5.89
C LEU A 157 -29.98 17.84 -7.13
N GLU A 158 -29.85 17.01 -8.17
CA GLU A 158 -30.71 17.09 -9.36
C GLU A 158 -32.10 16.45 -9.18
N SER A 159 -32.23 15.44 -8.33
CA SER A 159 -33.51 14.73 -8.10
C SER A 159 -34.38 15.31 -6.98
N GLY A 160 -33.85 16.24 -6.19
CA GLY A 160 -34.61 16.95 -5.16
C GLY A 160 -35.25 18.21 -5.75
N HIS A 161 -36.59 18.27 -5.80
CA HIS A 161 -37.38 19.47 -6.12
C HIS A 161 -36.94 20.70 -5.30
N PHE A 162 -35.95 21.42 -5.84
CA PHE A 162 -35.32 22.56 -5.19
C PHE A 162 -36.20 23.82 -5.28
N GLU A 163 -37.03 23.92 -6.33
CA GLU A 163 -37.92 25.08 -6.54
C GLU A 163 -39.14 25.07 -5.60
N ASP A 164 -39.73 23.90 -5.33
CA ASP A 164 -40.92 23.80 -4.48
C ASP A 164 -40.63 24.07 -2.99
N ARG A 165 -39.42 23.77 -2.52
CA ARG A 165 -39.03 23.99 -1.12
C ARG A 165 -38.59 25.42 -0.81
N ILE A 166 -38.09 26.16 -1.79
CA ILE A 166 -37.70 27.56 -1.60
C ILE A 166 -38.93 28.48 -1.49
N SER A 167 -40.02 28.16 -2.19
CA SER A 167 -41.26 28.96 -2.13
C SER A 167 -42.00 28.88 -0.79
N SER A 168 -41.75 27.84 0.01
CA SER A 168 -42.40 27.61 1.31
C SER A 168 -41.54 28.01 2.53
N PHE A 169 -40.30 28.45 2.30
CA PHE A 169 -39.40 28.89 3.38
C PHE A 169 -39.35 30.42 3.41
N GLU A 170 -40.15 31.04 4.28
CA GLU A 170 -40.02 32.47 4.56
C GLU A 170 -38.61 32.76 5.11
N SER A 171 -37.86 33.65 4.43
CA SER A 171 -36.47 33.99 4.76
C SER A 171 -36.25 34.45 6.21
N SER A 172 -37.31 34.89 6.91
CA SER A 172 -37.26 35.25 8.33
C SER A 172 -36.99 34.06 9.25
N ASP A 173 -37.51 32.87 8.93
CA ASP A 173 -37.39 31.69 9.80
C ASP A 173 -36.01 31.02 9.66
N LEU A 174 -35.42 31.08 8.45
CA LEU A 174 -34.05 30.61 8.21
C LEU A 174 -33.02 31.51 8.90
N MET A 175 -33.19 32.83 8.84
CA MET A 175 -32.31 33.78 9.52
C MET A 175 -32.43 33.67 11.04
N GLY A 176 -33.64 33.45 11.57
CA GLY A 176 -33.84 33.17 13.00
C GLY A 176 -33.12 31.88 13.44
N ARG A 177 -33.18 30.82 12.64
CA ARG A 177 -32.49 29.55 12.94
C ARG A 177 -30.97 29.63 12.80
N ILE A 178 -30.46 30.39 11.82
CA ILE A 178 -29.03 30.67 11.67
C ILE A 178 -28.54 31.47 12.88
N GLN A 179 -29.27 32.50 13.31
CA GLN A 179 -28.90 33.30 14.48
C GLN A 179 -28.93 32.46 15.78
N ILE A 180 -29.90 31.56 15.93
CA ILE A 180 -29.94 30.61 17.06
C ILE A 180 -28.78 29.60 16.99
N LEU A 181 -28.38 29.16 15.80
CA LEU A 181 -27.23 28.26 15.62
C LEU A 181 -25.90 28.98 15.85
N GLU A 182 -25.77 30.24 15.43
CA GLU A 182 -24.62 31.10 15.69
C GLU A 182 -24.50 31.42 17.18
N GLU A 183 -25.60 31.74 17.88
CA GLU A 183 -25.63 31.88 19.34
C GLU A 183 -25.32 30.58 20.07
N LYS A 184 -25.75 29.43 19.54
CA LYS A 184 -25.39 28.11 20.08
C LYS A 184 -23.93 27.77 19.84
N MET A 185 -23.37 28.07 18.67
CA MET A 185 -21.95 27.87 18.36
C MET A 185 -21.05 28.82 19.17
N CYS A 186 -21.51 30.05 19.44
CA CYS A 186 -20.80 31.01 20.28
C CYS A 186 -20.84 30.64 21.77
N ASN A 187 -21.78 29.77 22.18
CA ASN A 187 -21.92 29.24 23.55
C ASN A 187 -21.41 27.78 23.70
N ILE A 188 -20.83 27.18 22.65
CA ILE A 188 -19.99 26.00 22.82
C ILE A 188 -18.68 26.52 23.41
N ASN A 189 -18.54 26.44 24.73
CA ASN A 189 -17.24 26.54 25.38
C ASN A 189 -16.27 25.64 24.61
N GLU A 190 -15.05 26.13 24.31
CA GLU A 190 -14.00 25.28 23.75
C GLU A 190 -13.98 23.95 24.52
N PRO A 191 -13.90 22.79 23.82
CA PRO A 191 -13.90 21.51 24.51
C PRO A 191 -12.83 21.56 25.60
N GLU A 192 -13.25 21.32 26.84
CA GLU A 192 -12.38 21.46 28.00
C GLU A 192 -11.16 20.57 27.79
N MET A 193 -9.96 21.16 27.75
CA MET A 193 -8.76 20.42 27.40
C MET A 193 -8.52 19.29 28.40
N THR A 194 -8.57 18.05 27.93
CA THR A 194 -8.07 16.91 28.69
C THR A 194 -6.57 17.10 28.96
N ASN A 195 -6.05 16.41 29.98
CA ASN A 195 -4.62 16.42 30.28
C ASN A 195 -3.80 15.81 29.12
N TRP A 196 -4.35 14.86 28.36
CA TRP A 196 -3.75 14.31 27.13
C TRP A 196 -3.68 15.32 25.98
N SER A 197 -4.75 16.09 25.78
CA SER A 197 -4.77 17.21 24.83
C SER A 197 -3.78 18.32 25.18
N LYS A 198 -3.42 18.50 26.45
CA LYS A 198 -2.33 19.40 26.84
C LYS A 198 -0.96 18.82 26.52
N PHE A 199 -0.78 17.53 26.76
CA PHE A 199 0.49 16.82 26.49
C PHE A 199 0.84 16.83 24.99
N TYR A 200 -0.12 16.48 24.11
CA TYR A 200 0.08 16.45 22.66
C TYR A 200 -0.22 17.78 21.96
N ASN A 201 -0.01 18.93 22.62
CA ASN A 201 -0.33 20.24 22.05
C ASN A 201 0.73 20.74 21.04
N LYS A 202 1.83 20.03 20.85
CA LYS A 202 2.90 20.44 19.94
C LYS A 202 2.63 19.89 18.54
N ASN A 203 2.64 20.80 17.56
CA ASN A 203 2.65 20.42 16.15
C ASN A 203 3.93 19.64 15.84
N ILE A 204 3.79 18.46 15.24
CA ILE A 204 4.94 17.69 14.74
C ILE A 204 5.35 18.17 13.34
N THR A 205 6.65 18.14 13.08
CA THR A 205 7.27 18.42 11.78
C THR A 205 7.67 17.11 11.08
N GLU A 206 8.14 17.19 9.84
CA GLU A 206 8.71 16.02 9.14
C GLU A 206 9.94 15.45 9.88
N ASP A 207 10.78 16.31 10.44
CA ASP A 207 11.96 15.87 11.21
C ASP A 207 11.56 15.20 12.53
N ASP A 208 10.52 15.72 13.21
CA ASP A 208 9.96 15.07 14.41
C ASP A 208 9.38 13.69 14.06
N LEU A 209 8.59 13.60 12.98
CA LEU A 209 8.01 12.35 12.49
C LEU A 209 9.13 11.33 12.20
N LYS A 210 10.16 11.75 11.46
CA LYS A 210 11.30 10.90 11.16
C LYS A 210 12.02 10.42 12.42
N GLY A 211 12.27 11.32 13.38
CA GLY A 211 12.92 10.98 14.64
C GLY A 211 12.12 9.97 15.47
N ILE A 212 10.79 10.12 15.54
CA ILE A 212 9.90 9.17 16.22
C ILE A 212 9.97 7.79 15.55
N ILE A 213 9.87 7.74 14.22
CA ILE A 213 9.92 6.48 13.47
C ILE A 213 11.28 5.80 13.58
N GLU A 214 12.39 6.55 13.50
CA GLU A 214 13.74 6.02 13.68
C GLU A 214 13.97 5.47 15.09
N HIS A 215 13.44 6.15 16.12
CA HIS A 215 13.52 5.70 17.50
C HIS A 215 12.77 4.38 17.73
N HIS A 216 11.65 4.18 17.02
CA HIS A 216 10.80 3.00 17.12
C HIS A 216 10.91 2.04 15.91
N MET A 217 12.00 2.09 15.16
CA MET A 217 12.11 1.36 13.89
C MET A 217 11.93 -0.15 14.06
N GLU A 218 12.43 -0.74 15.14
CA GLU A 218 12.26 -2.16 15.44
C GLU A 218 10.78 -2.54 15.59
N PHE A 219 9.98 -1.70 16.26
CA PHE A 219 8.54 -1.91 16.40
C PHE A 219 7.80 -1.68 15.07
N VAL A 220 8.22 -0.70 14.27
CA VAL A 220 7.69 -0.46 12.92
C VAL A 220 7.91 -1.68 12.03
N GLU A 221 9.10 -2.30 12.06
CA GLU A 221 9.40 -3.49 11.27
C GLU A 221 8.60 -4.72 11.72
N LEU A 222 8.30 -4.86 13.02
CA LEU A 222 7.37 -5.89 13.50
C LEU A 222 5.98 -5.71 12.88
N ILE A 223 5.44 -4.49 12.92
CA ILE A 223 4.14 -4.19 12.31
C ILE A 223 4.16 -4.51 10.82
N LYS A 224 5.20 -4.09 10.08
CA LYS A 224 5.33 -4.38 8.64
C LYS A 224 5.38 -5.88 8.38
N HIS A 225 6.18 -6.62 9.13
CA HIS A 225 6.34 -8.06 8.95
C HIS A 225 5.02 -8.80 9.09
N PHE A 226 4.31 -8.59 10.22
CA PHE A 226 3.07 -9.31 10.50
C PHE A 226 1.91 -8.85 9.60
N SER A 227 1.82 -7.56 9.30
CA SER A 227 0.77 -7.05 8.40
C SER A 227 0.94 -7.54 6.97
N CYS A 228 2.15 -7.56 6.42
CA CYS A 228 2.42 -8.11 5.09
C CYS A 228 2.17 -9.61 5.03
N MET A 229 2.63 -10.37 6.03
CA MET A 229 2.36 -11.81 6.12
C MET A 229 0.85 -12.10 6.14
N SER A 230 0.08 -11.28 6.87
CA SER A 230 -1.36 -11.41 7.01
C SER A 230 -2.15 -11.06 5.75
N ALA A 231 -1.74 -10.01 5.05
CA ALA A 231 -2.45 -9.46 3.91
C ALA A 231 -2.20 -10.23 2.60
N GLY A 232 -1.04 -10.90 2.50
CA GLY A 232 -0.59 -11.57 1.28
C GLY A 232 -0.35 -10.54 0.18
N ASP A 233 -1.02 -10.71 -0.96
CA ASP A 233 -0.93 -9.78 -2.10
C ASP A 233 -1.79 -8.51 -1.96
N ASN A 234 -2.58 -8.41 -0.88
CA ASN A 234 -3.45 -7.25 -0.64
C ASN A 234 -2.72 -6.12 0.08
N VAL A 235 -3.26 -4.89 -0.02
CA VAL A 235 -2.83 -3.74 0.80
C VAL A 235 -3.13 -4.03 2.27
N PRO A 236 -2.12 -4.07 3.17
CA PRO A 236 -2.37 -4.38 4.57
C PRO A 236 -3.21 -3.29 5.25
N LYS A 237 -4.15 -3.73 6.08
CA LYS A 237 -5.08 -2.86 6.81
C LYS A 237 -4.65 -2.76 8.27
N LEU A 238 -4.37 -1.54 8.72
CA LEU A 238 -3.93 -1.27 10.08
C LEU A 238 -4.96 -0.41 10.82
N ILE A 239 -5.13 -0.65 12.11
CA ILE A 239 -5.83 0.25 13.02
C ILE A 239 -4.92 0.68 14.17
N GLU A 240 -4.72 1.98 14.36
CA GLU A 240 -3.99 2.56 15.50
C GLU A 240 -4.97 2.86 16.65
N ILE A 241 -4.69 2.37 17.84
CA ILE A 241 -5.48 2.57 19.06
C ILE A 241 -4.72 3.55 19.96
N GLY A 242 -5.31 4.73 20.22
CA GLY A 242 -4.65 5.80 20.97
C GLY A 242 -3.67 6.56 20.08
N LEU A 243 -4.12 7.67 19.50
CA LEU A 243 -3.39 8.35 18.42
C LEU A 243 -2.16 9.10 18.91
N GLY A 244 -2.28 9.78 20.06
CA GLY A 244 -1.30 10.77 20.48
C GLY A 244 -1.01 11.81 19.39
N THR A 245 0.16 11.70 18.75
CA THR A 245 0.55 12.58 17.61
C THR A 245 0.17 12.05 16.23
N ALA A 246 -0.40 10.84 16.15
CA ALA A 246 -0.71 10.09 14.93
C ALA A 246 0.50 9.79 14.03
N SER A 247 1.72 9.88 14.57
CA SER A 247 2.97 9.71 13.82
C SER A 247 3.04 8.37 13.07
N PHE A 248 2.60 7.28 13.70
CA PHE A 248 2.64 5.95 13.07
C PHE A 248 1.58 5.81 11.98
N SER A 249 0.31 6.16 12.23
CA SER A 249 -0.71 6.19 11.19
C SER A 249 -0.30 7.04 9.97
N ILE A 250 0.25 8.23 10.20
CA ILE A 250 0.75 9.10 9.14
C ILE A 250 1.87 8.41 8.38
N TYR A 251 2.89 7.89 9.08
CA TYR A 251 3.99 7.17 8.47
C TYR A 251 3.50 6.02 7.60
N PHE A 252 2.75 5.06 8.15
CA PHE A 252 2.29 3.89 7.41
C PHE A 252 1.42 4.26 6.22
N SER A 253 0.50 5.22 6.37
CA SER A 253 -0.39 5.64 5.29
C SER A 253 0.32 6.30 4.10
N ARG A 254 1.52 6.87 4.30
CA ARG A 254 2.36 7.37 3.19
C ARG A 254 2.94 6.25 2.34
N TYR A 255 2.95 5.02 2.87
CA TYR A 255 3.28 3.81 2.15
C TYR A 255 2.00 3.04 1.82
N ALA A 256 2.11 1.86 1.20
CA ALA A 256 0.94 1.10 0.80
C ALA A 256 0.28 0.36 1.98
N TYR A 257 -0.23 1.12 2.95
CA TYR A 257 -1.03 0.64 4.06
C TYR A 257 -2.34 1.42 4.12
N SER A 258 -3.44 0.71 4.38
CA SER A 258 -4.72 1.33 4.69
C SER A 258 -4.81 1.53 6.20
N CYS A 259 -4.55 2.74 6.67
CA CYS A 259 -4.54 3.05 8.10
C CYS A 259 -5.81 3.79 8.56
N ILE A 260 -6.43 3.26 9.62
CA ILE A 260 -7.39 3.99 10.44
C ILE A 260 -6.72 4.23 11.79
N GLY A 261 -6.88 5.41 12.36
CA GLY A 261 -6.44 5.66 13.73
C GLY A 261 -7.57 6.23 14.57
N ILE A 262 -7.67 5.80 15.82
CA ILE A 262 -8.78 6.15 16.70
C ILE A 262 -8.29 6.72 18.04
N ASP A 263 -9.07 7.66 18.55
CA ASP A 263 -8.87 8.24 19.87
C ASP A 263 -10.23 8.67 20.44
N ASN A 264 -10.38 8.68 21.76
CA ASN A 264 -11.61 9.14 22.40
C ASN A 264 -11.62 10.66 22.59
N ASP A 265 -10.47 11.34 22.46
CA ASP A 265 -10.37 12.78 22.57
C ASP A 265 -10.57 13.48 21.20
N PRO A 266 -11.64 14.27 21.02
CA PRO A 266 -11.93 14.96 19.76
C PRO A 266 -10.83 15.95 19.34
N LEU A 267 -10.09 16.54 20.29
CA LEU A 267 -9.00 17.47 19.99
C LEU A 267 -7.77 16.72 19.46
N ILE A 268 -7.49 15.51 19.97
CA ILE A 268 -6.43 14.65 19.45
C ILE A 268 -6.76 14.21 18.01
N VAL A 269 -7.99 13.75 17.77
CA VAL A 269 -8.45 13.37 16.42
C VAL A 269 -8.35 14.55 15.45
N LYS A 270 -8.80 15.74 15.85
CA LYS A 270 -8.70 16.96 15.03
C LYS A 270 -7.25 17.26 14.66
N ARG A 271 -6.33 17.24 15.65
CA ARG A 271 -4.91 17.48 15.40
C ARG A 271 -4.28 16.42 14.50
N ALA A 272 -4.67 15.15 14.66
CA ALA A 272 -4.20 14.07 13.79
C ALA A 272 -4.58 14.32 12.32
N ILE A 273 -5.82 14.76 12.06
CA ILE A 273 -6.29 15.14 10.71
C ILE A 273 -5.46 16.30 10.15
N GLU A 274 -5.30 17.38 10.92
CA GLU A 274 -4.54 18.57 10.50
C GLU A 274 -3.07 18.22 10.21
N THR A 275 -2.46 17.43 11.08
CA THR A 275 -1.07 16.99 10.99
C THR A 275 -0.86 16.05 9.80
N SER A 276 -1.74 15.07 9.61
CA SER A 276 -1.68 14.16 8.46
C SER A 276 -1.78 14.93 7.15
N LYS A 277 -2.71 15.88 7.04
CA LYS A 277 -2.81 16.74 5.85
C LYS A 277 -1.53 17.54 5.60
N LYS A 278 -0.91 18.08 6.66
CA LYS A 278 0.33 18.86 6.56
C LYS A 278 1.53 18.01 6.15
N LEU A 279 1.61 16.77 6.63
CA LEU A 279 2.73 15.84 6.39
C LEU A 279 2.48 14.88 5.22
N GLY A 280 1.39 15.07 4.47
CA GLY A 280 1.05 14.25 3.30
C GLY A 280 0.66 12.81 3.63
N GLY A 281 0.10 12.57 4.82
CA GLY A 281 -0.48 11.28 5.20
C GLY A 281 -1.86 11.05 4.59
N PHE A 282 -2.24 9.78 4.48
CA PHE A 282 -3.52 9.32 3.92
C PHE A 282 -4.38 8.53 4.92
N ALA A 283 -3.95 8.46 6.19
CA ALA A 283 -4.68 7.80 7.26
C ALA A 283 -6.02 8.50 7.52
N LYS A 284 -7.03 7.69 7.89
CA LYS A 284 -8.33 8.19 8.34
C LYS A 284 -8.36 8.21 9.86
N PHE A 285 -8.90 9.28 10.44
CA PHE A 285 -9.00 9.43 11.88
C PHE A 285 -10.47 9.51 12.31
N VAL A 286 -10.81 8.76 13.35
CA VAL A 286 -12.19 8.66 13.82
C VAL A 286 -12.21 8.72 15.34
N MET A 287 -13.17 9.46 15.88
CA MET A 287 -13.37 9.54 17.33
C MET A 287 -14.17 8.33 17.80
N ILE A 288 -13.51 7.38 18.46
CA ILE A 288 -14.06 6.11 18.95
C ILE A 288 -13.38 5.79 20.28
N ASP A 289 -14.15 5.31 21.25
CA ASP A 289 -13.58 4.71 22.46
C ASP A 289 -12.97 3.35 22.13
N ALA A 290 -11.76 3.09 22.61
CA ALA A 290 -11.05 1.84 22.36
C ALA A 290 -11.74 0.59 22.96
N PHE A 291 -12.72 0.76 23.85
CA PHE A 291 -13.60 -0.31 24.33
C PHE A 291 -14.86 -0.51 23.46
N ASP A 292 -15.14 0.37 22.50
CA ASP A 292 -16.32 0.32 21.61
C ASP A 292 -15.95 -0.10 20.17
N LEU A 293 -15.08 -1.11 20.04
CA LEU A 293 -14.57 -1.58 18.74
C LEU A 293 -15.56 -2.47 17.95
N ASP A 294 -16.70 -2.84 18.55
CA ASP A 294 -17.68 -3.76 17.96
C ASP A 294 -18.40 -3.17 16.71
N ILE A 295 -18.15 -1.90 16.41
CA ILE A 295 -18.58 -1.22 15.17
C ILE A 295 -17.84 -1.74 13.92
N PHE A 296 -16.65 -2.31 14.10
CA PHE A 296 -15.87 -2.87 13.01
C PHE A 296 -16.21 -4.35 12.81
N LYS A 297 -15.99 -4.85 11.59
CA LYS A 297 -16.20 -6.27 11.31
C LYS A 297 -15.10 -7.11 11.95
N GLU A 298 -15.43 -8.35 12.28
CA GLU A 298 -14.45 -9.34 12.74
C GLU A 298 -13.31 -9.49 11.72
N GLU A 299 -12.08 -9.52 12.21
CA GLU A 299 -10.84 -9.62 11.42
C GLU A 299 -10.77 -8.63 10.23
N GLN A 300 -11.40 -7.46 10.36
CA GLN A 300 -11.35 -6.41 9.35
C GLN A 300 -9.93 -5.88 9.09
N PHE A 301 -9.07 -5.92 10.11
CA PHE A 301 -7.71 -5.42 10.07
C PHE A 301 -6.69 -6.56 10.14
N ASP A 302 -5.56 -6.38 9.46
CA ASP A 302 -4.43 -7.29 9.58
C ASP A 302 -3.74 -7.11 10.94
N ILE A 303 -3.65 -5.86 11.41
CA ILE A 303 -3.08 -5.55 12.72
C ILE A 303 -3.82 -4.39 13.38
N ALA A 304 -4.12 -4.54 14.67
CA ALA A 304 -4.40 -3.43 15.56
C ALA A 304 -3.11 -3.10 16.31
N PHE A 305 -2.73 -1.83 16.37
CA PHE A 305 -1.49 -1.43 17.00
C PHE A 305 -1.59 -0.19 17.89
N SER A 306 -0.67 -0.04 18.82
CA SER A 306 -0.54 1.15 19.68
C SER A 306 0.90 1.37 20.12
N GLN A 307 1.27 2.63 20.38
CA GLN A 307 2.54 3.00 20.98
C GLN A 307 2.26 3.91 22.17
N GLY A 308 2.75 3.52 23.35
CA GLY A 308 2.61 4.31 24.58
C GLY A 308 1.15 4.44 25.06
N THR A 309 0.38 3.36 24.95
CA THR A 309 -1.04 3.32 25.35
C THR A 309 -1.32 2.27 26.43
N MET A 310 -0.77 1.06 26.25
CA MET A 310 -1.13 -0.09 27.08
C MET A 310 -0.62 0.01 28.53
N GLU A 311 0.42 0.79 28.79
CA GLU A 311 1.01 1.00 30.12
C GLU A 311 0.12 1.77 31.09
N HIS A 312 -0.98 2.38 30.60
CA HIS A 312 -1.89 3.19 31.40
C HIS A 312 -3.06 2.38 31.99
N PHE A 313 -3.19 1.10 31.63
CA PHE A 313 -4.32 0.26 32.03
C PHE A 313 -3.96 -0.71 33.16
N ASP A 314 -4.90 -0.98 34.05
CA ASP A 314 -4.82 -2.12 34.97
C ASP A 314 -4.98 -3.45 34.19
N ASN A 315 -4.67 -4.58 34.84
CA ASN A 315 -4.68 -5.87 34.15
C ASN A 315 -6.03 -6.23 33.54
N ASN A 316 -7.15 -5.95 34.21
CA ASN A 316 -8.46 -6.33 33.70
C ASN A 316 -8.82 -5.51 32.47
N SER A 317 -8.67 -4.19 32.57
CA SER A 317 -8.93 -3.26 31.46
C SER A 317 -8.00 -3.52 30.27
N LEU A 318 -6.72 -3.83 30.53
CA LEU A 318 -5.75 -4.20 29.50
C LEU A 318 -6.18 -5.47 28.76
N ILE A 319 -6.54 -6.53 29.48
CA ILE A 319 -6.95 -7.82 28.88
C ILE A 319 -8.23 -7.64 28.07
N GLU A 320 -9.21 -6.90 28.58
CA GLU A 320 -10.44 -6.58 27.85
C GLU A 320 -10.13 -5.81 26.55
N LEU A 321 -9.30 -4.78 26.64
CA LEU A 321 -8.91 -3.95 25.50
C LEU A 321 -8.15 -4.76 24.43
N LEU A 322 -7.19 -5.60 24.82
CA LEU A 322 -6.47 -6.49 23.91
C LEU A 322 -7.40 -7.52 23.27
N SER A 323 -8.35 -8.07 24.05
CA SER A 323 -9.34 -9.01 23.54
C SER A 323 -10.24 -8.37 22.49
N LYS A 324 -10.74 -7.16 22.74
CA LYS A 324 -11.54 -6.39 21.77
C LYS A 324 -10.75 -6.09 20.50
N GLN A 325 -9.49 -5.69 20.60
CA GLN A 325 -8.65 -5.51 19.41
C GLN A 325 -8.47 -6.81 18.61
N LEU A 326 -8.29 -7.96 19.27
CA LEU A 326 -8.22 -9.28 18.62
C LEU A 326 -9.55 -9.74 18.00
N THR A 327 -10.68 -9.11 18.32
CA THR A 327 -11.94 -9.36 17.57
C THR A 327 -11.89 -8.75 16.18
N ILE A 328 -11.36 -7.53 16.05
CA ILE A 328 -11.36 -6.78 14.79
C ILE A 328 -10.07 -6.96 13.98
N ALA A 329 -9.02 -7.52 14.59
CA ALA A 329 -7.72 -7.69 13.95
C ALA A 329 -7.15 -9.11 14.15
N LYS A 330 -6.42 -9.60 13.14
CA LYS A 330 -5.74 -10.92 13.19
C LYS A 330 -4.58 -10.93 14.18
N TYR A 331 -3.88 -9.81 14.29
CA TYR A 331 -2.78 -9.60 15.22
C TYR A 331 -2.98 -8.31 16.01
N VAL A 332 -2.50 -8.30 17.26
CA VAL A 332 -2.36 -7.07 18.05
C VAL A 332 -0.88 -6.82 18.29
N ALA A 333 -0.45 -5.60 18.01
CA ALA A 333 0.90 -5.12 18.24
C ALA A 333 0.88 -3.97 19.25
N PHE A 334 1.78 -3.98 20.22
CA PHE A 334 1.92 -2.79 21.05
C PHE A 334 3.36 -2.57 21.46
N SER A 335 3.68 -1.30 21.68
CA SER A 335 4.94 -0.92 22.29
C SER A 335 4.73 -0.01 23.48
N VAL A 336 5.48 -0.29 24.55
CA VAL A 336 5.42 0.43 25.82
C VAL A 336 6.83 0.76 26.31
N PRO A 337 7.00 1.83 27.11
CA PRO A 337 8.24 2.07 27.83
C PRO A 337 8.49 0.93 28.83
N SER A 338 9.74 0.50 28.93
CA SER A 338 10.12 -0.54 29.88
C SER A 338 10.42 0.03 31.27
N VAL A 339 10.71 -0.86 32.22
CA VAL A 339 11.30 -0.50 33.53
C VAL A 339 12.58 0.36 33.43
N HIS A 340 13.31 0.29 32.30
CA HIS A 340 14.54 1.03 32.06
C HIS A 340 14.32 2.43 31.48
N TRP A 341 13.09 2.79 31.09
CA TRP A 341 12.77 4.15 30.64
C TRP A 341 13.01 5.15 31.77
N PRO A 342 13.84 6.18 31.60
CA PRO A 342 14.24 7.05 32.72
C PRO A 342 13.18 8.08 33.13
N TYR A 343 12.19 8.37 32.27
CA TYR A 343 11.24 9.48 32.47
C TYR A 343 9.84 8.99 32.81
N ARG A 344 9.16 9.58 33.79
CA ARG A 344 7.70 9.45 33.91
C ARG A 344 7.09 10.62 33.17
N GLU A 345 6.23 10.36 32.19
CA GLU A 345 5.70 11.39 31.32
C GLU A 345 4.40 11.96 31.89
N TYR A 346 3.46 11.09 32.22
CA TYR A 346 2.11 11.39 32.66
C TYR A 346 1.83 10.97 34.11
N GLY A 347 2.51 9.92 34.60
CA GLY A 347 2.58 9.56 36.02
C GLY A 347 1.78 8.33 36.43
N ASN A 348 0.91 7.79 35.56
CA ASN A 348 0.19 6.54 35.76
C ASN A 348 0.78 5.35 34.97
N GLU A 349 1.92 5.53 34.31
CA GLU A 349 2.56 4.47 33.52
C GLU A 349 3.03 3.32 34.40
N ARG A 350 2.59 2.12 34.06
CA ARG A 350 3.13 0.88 34.58
C ARG A 350 4.33 0.47 33.74
N LYS A 351 5.51 0.87 34.18
CA LYS A 351 6.77 0.41 33.60
C LYS A 351 7.11 -0.97 34.13
N MET A 352 7.10 -1.94 33.24
CA MET A 352 7.22 -3.35 33.58
C MET A 352 8.37 -4.00 32.81
N THR A 353 8.82 -5.16 33.26
CA THR A 353 9.77 -6.00 32.54
C THR A 353 9.04 -6.86 31.49
N VAL A 354 9.80 -7.42 30.55
CA VAL A 354 9.29 -8.41 29.58
C VAL A 354 8.61 -9.59 30.29
N GLU A 355 9.19 -10.09 31.37
CA GLU A 355 8.68 -11.25 32.11
C GLU A 355 7.33 -10.95 32.80
N GLU A 356 7.18 -9.73 33.33
CA GLU A 356 5.91 -9.31 33.93
C GLU A 356 4.81 -9.16 32.88
N TRP A 357 5.12 -8.59 31.71
CA TRP A 357 4.21 -8.57 30.56
C TRP A 357 3.86 -9.98 30.08
N GLU A 358 4.86 -10.86 29.98
CA GLU A 358 4.67 -12.24 29.53
C GLU A 358 3.69 -12.99 30.45
N THR A 359 3.83 -12.80 31.77
CA THR A 359 2.95 -13.39 32.77
C THR A 359 1.50 -12.96 32.56
N ILE A 360 1.24 -11.66 32.45
CA ILE A 360 -0.12 -11.12 32.24
C ILE A 360 -0.74 -11.67 30.96
N LEU A 361 0.02 -11.67 29.86
CA LEU A 361 -0.48 -12.09 28.55
C LEU A 361 -0.76 -13.60 28.50
N LYS A 362 0.09 -14.43 29.13
CA LYS A 362 -0.12 -15.88 29.23
C LYS A 362 -1.29 -16.23 30.14
N ASP A 363 -1.42 -15.56 31.28
CA ASP A 363 -2.53 -15.77 32.21
C ASP A 363 -3.88 -15.41 31.57
N ALA A 364 -3.88 -14.45 30.65
CA ALA A 364 -5.04 -14.08 29.84
C ALA A 364 -5.33 -15.05 28.67
N GLY A 365 -4.46 -16.04 28.41
CA GLY A 365 -4.62 -17.02 27.33
C GLY A 365 -4.27 -16.50 25.94
N PHE A 366 -3.50 -15.40 25.83
CA PHE A 366 -3.06 -14.90 24.53
C PHE A 366 -1.86 -15.68 24.00
N ARG A 367 -1.84 -15.93 22.69
CA ARG A 367 -0.65 -16.49 22.03
C ARG A 367 0.33 -15.37 21.72
N ILE A 368 1.45 -15.37 22.41
CA ILE A 368 2.56 -14.43 22.18
C ILE A 368 3.41 -14.90 20.99
N LEU A 369 3.57 -14.04 19.98
CA LEU A 369 4.39 -14.30 18.80
C LEU A 369 5.73 -13.55 18.85
N HIS A 370 5.74 -12.40 19.52
CA HIS A 370 6.93 -11.64 19.82
C HIS A 370 6.72 -10.90 21.14
N LEU A 371 7.75 -10.87 21.99
CA LEU A 371 7.79 -10.05 23.19
C LEU A 371 9.26 -9.88 23.59
N ASP A 372 9.84 -8.74 23.28
CA ASP A 372 11.24 -8.47 23.61
C ASP A 372 11.48 -6.97 23.80
N TYR A 373 12.62 -6.69 24.43
CA TYR A 373 13.18 -5.36 24.53
C TYR A 373 13.69 -4.86 23.19
N TYR A 374 13.57 -3.56 22.95
CA TYR A 374 14.27 -2.88 21.86
C TYR A 374 14.80 -1.52 22.33
N LYS A 375 15.61 -0.87 21.47
CA LYS A 375 16.22 0.44 21.75
C LYS A 375 16.96 0.45 23.09
N GLU A 376 18.03 -0.35 23.21
CA GLU A 376 18.84 -0.44 24.44
C GLU A 376 17.99 -0.78 25.69
N LYS A 377 16.97 -1.61 25.50
CA LYS A 377 16.00 -2.03 26.52
C LYS A 377 15.09 -0.93 27.05
N LEU A 378 15.05 0.24 26.42
CA LEU A 378 14.20 1.35 26.84
C LEU A 378 12.71 1.08 26.56
N HIS A 379 12.41 0.23 25.58
CA HIS A 379 11.05 -0.12 25.20
C HIS A 379 10.88 -1.62 25.09
N ILE A 380 9.63 -2.05 25.15
CA ILE A 380 9.20 -3.42 24.87
C ILE A 380 8.30 -3.38 23.65
N GLY A 381 8.52 -4.29 22.70
CA GLY A 381 7.64 -4.54 21.56
C GLY A 381 6.95 -5.88 21.75
N CYS A 382 5.65 -5.95 21.47
CA CYS A 382 4.85 -7.16 21.61
C CYS A 382 3.98 -7.40 20.37
N ILE A 383 3.85 -8.66 19.98
CA ILE A 383 2.87 -9.16 19.00
C ILE A 383 2.14 -10.35 19.61
N ILE A 384 0.81 -10.28 19.64
CA ILE A 384 -0.06 -11.36 20.10
C ILE A 384 -1.13 -11.71 19.06
N THR A 385 -1.70 -12.90 19.19
CA THR A 385 -2.86 -13.37 18.42
C THR A 385 -3.75 -14.27 19.29
N LYS A 386 -4.93 -14.62 18.79
CA LYS A 386 -5.80 -15.64 19.42
C LYS A 386 -5.13 -17.02 19.31
N GLU A 387 -5.32 -17.89 20.31
CA GLU A 387 -5.01 -19.31 20.10
C GLU A 387 -5.90 -19.83 18.95
N ARG A 388 -5.31 -20.57 18.00
CA ARG A 388 -6.08 -21.21 16.94
C ARG A 388 -6.92 -22.30 17.60
N SER A 389 -8.24 -22.16 17.57
CA SER A 389 -9.23 -23.18 17.94
C SER A 389 -9.10 -24.43 17.07
#